data_AF-A0A2H0ER70-F1
#
_entry.id   AF-A0A2H0ER70-F1
#
_cell.length_a   1.000
_cell.length_b   1.000
_cell.length_c   1.000
_cell.angle_alpha   90.00
_cell.angle_beta   90.00
_cell.angle_gamma   90.00
#
_symmetry.space_group_name_H-M   'P 1'
#
loop_
_entity.id
_entity.type
_entity.pdbx_description
1 polymer ?
#
loop_
_entity_poly.entity_id
_entity_poly.type
_entity_poly.pdbx_seq_one_letter_code
_entity_poly.pdbx_strand_id
1 'polypeptide(L)'
;TQVCVVTLEPVDTDFAEPFERFFAPKARLDEAAGLLDPEGEETVEALGEAIDLGEIAAEAAALAIDPYPRKPEAAFDGVLTGPPGVAPLTDEAARPFAGLATLKGKARDR
;
A
#
# COMPACT_ATOMS: atom_id res chain seq x y z
N THR A 1 -5.36 17.42 -1.69
CA THR A 1 -5.70 16.59 -0.52
C THR A 1 -5.96 15.18 -0.98
N GLN A 2 -5.74 14.19 -0.12
CA GLN A 2 -6.11 12.79 -0.37
C GLN A 2 -7.10 12.31 0.68
N VAL A 3 -7.86 11.26 0.38
CA VAL A 3 -8.89 10.74 1.31
C VAL A 3 -8.25 9.76 2.27
N CYS A 4 -8.34 10.01 3.59
CA CYS A 4 -7.82 9.10 4.59
C CYS A 4 -8.47 7.72 4.47
N VAL A 5 -7.69 6.65 4.34
CA VAL A 5 -8.22 5.28 4.18
C VAL A 5 -8.91 4.72 5.44
N VAL A 6 -8.77 5.40 6.59
CA VAL A 6 -9.38 5.00 7.86
C VAL A 6 -10.63 5.83 8.16
N THR A 7 -10.50 7.16 8.14
CA THR A 7 -11.59 8.07 8.56
C THR A 7 -12.41 8.63 7.40
N LEU A 8 -11.93 8.49 6.16
CA LEU A 8 -12.47 9.12 4.95
C LEU A 8 -12.41 10.66 4.95
N GLU A 9 -11.75 11.26 5.94
CA GLU A 9 -11.52 12.70 5.99
C GLU A 9 -10.36 13.12 5.06
N PRO A 10 -10.38 14.36 4.53
CA PRO A 10 -9.30 14.85 3.69
C PRO A 10 -8.00 15.03 4.49
N VAL A 11 -6.92 14.43 3.98
CA VAL A 11 -5.53 14.61 4.41
C VAL A 11 -4.86 15.65 3.51
N ASP A 12 -4.29 16.68 4.11
CA ASP A 12 -3.45 17.62 3.37
C ASP A 12 -2.17 16.90 2.95
N THR A 13 -1.85 16.95 1.66
CA THR A 13 -0.70 16.27 1.10
C THR A 13 -0.08 17.21 0.09
N ASP A 14 1.18 17.56 0.33
CA ASP A 14 2.05 18.18 -0.65
C ASP A 14 2.81 17.06 -1.36
N PHE A 15 2.83 17.13 -2.70
CA PHE A 15 3.49 16.14 -3.54
C PHE A 15 4.35 16.84 -4.57
N ALA A 16 5.65 16.51 -4.56
CA ALA A 16 6.62 16.98 -5.53
C ALA A 16 7.66 15.88 -5.72
N GLU A 17 7.65 15.26 -6.89
CA GLU A 17 8.57 14.17 -7.23
C GLU A 17 9.27 14.49 -8.55
N PRO A 18 10.61 14.51 -8.58
CA PRO A 18 11.34 14.55 -9.83
C PRO A 18 11.20 13.20 -10.54
N PHE A 19 10.92 13.22 -11.84
CA PHE A 19 10.92 12.02 -12.67
C PHE A 19 11.71 12.26 -13.95
N GLU A 20 12.27 11.17 -14.47
CA GLU A 20 13.00 11.14 -15.74
C GLU A 20 12.44 10.01 -16.62
N ARG A 21 12.54 10.18 -17.94
CA ARG A 21 12.10 9.19 -18.94
C ARG A 21 13.09 9.17 -20.10
N PHE A 22 13.44 7.97 -20.54
CA PHE A 22 14.38 7.75 -21.64
C PHE A 22 13.65 7.18 -22.85
N PHE A 23 13.89 7.78 -24.02
CA PHE A 23 13.31 7.34 -25.28
C PHE A 23 14.41 6.98 -26.28
N ALA A 24 14.23 5.87 -26.99
CA ALA A 24 15.14 5.42 -28.03
C ALA A 24 14.38 4.97 -29.30
N PRO A 25 14.99 5.03 -30.50
CA PRO A 25 14.37 4.49 -31.71
C PRO A 25 13.99 3.02 -31.52
N LYS A 26 12.79 2.64 -31.97
CA LYS A 26 12.24 1.27 -31.80
C LYS A 26 13.22 0.16 -32.19
N ALA A 27 13.94 0.33 -33.31
CA ALA A 27 14.92 -0.64 -33.78
C ALA A 27 16.02 -0.97 -32.73
N ARG A 28 16.43 0.02 -31.93
CA ARG A 28 17.41 -0.21 -30.85
C ARG A 28 16.85 -1.03 -29.69
N LEU A 29 15.56 -0.87 -29.40
CA LEU A 29 14.89 -1.67 -28.37
C LEU A 29 14.69 -3.11 -28.84
N ASP A 30 14.33 -3.28 -30.11
CA ASP A 30 14.18 -4.61 -30.72
C ASP A 30 15.52 -5.37 -30.76
N GLU A 31 16.64 -4.69 -30.98
CA GLU A 31 18.00 -5.26 -30.89
C GLU A 31 18.39 -5.65 -29.45
N ALA A 32 17.93 -4.88 -28.46
CA ALA A 32 18.18 -5.14 -27.04
C ALA A 32 17.19 -6.14 -26.42
N ALA A 33 16.15 -6.57 -27.16
CA ALA A 33 15.10 -7.45 -26.68
C ALA A 33 15.68 -8.81 -26.21
N GLY A 34 15.66 -9.05 -24.90
CA GLY A 34 16.18 -10.27 -24.26
C GLY A 34 17.45 -10.08 -23.42
N LEU A 35 18.05 -8.89 -23.44
CA LEU A 35 19.13 -8.49 -22.54
C LEU A 35 18.53 -7.63 -21.41
N LEU A 36 17.93 -8.30 -20.41
CA LEU A 36 17.45 -7.64 -19.21
C LEU A 36 18.61 -7.47 -18.23
N ASP A 37 19.06 -6.23 -18.04
CA ASP A 37 20.03 -5.88 -16.99
C ASP A 37 19.27 -5.49 -15.71
N PRO A 38 19.32 -6.30 -14.64
CA PRO A 38 18.66 -5.98 -13.37
C PRO A 38 19.29 -4.78 -12.63
N GLU A 39 20.50 -4.36 -13.00
CA GLU A 39 21.16 -3.15 -12.48
C GLU A 39 21.12 -1.99 -13.50
N GLY A 40 20.46 -2.19 -14.64
CA GLY A 40 20.33 -1.19 -15.70
C GLY A 40 19.47 0.02 -15.30
N GLU A 41 19.63 1.11 -16.05
CA GLU A 41 18.81 2.33 -15.89
C GLU A 41 17.31 2.06 -16.14
N GLU A 42 16.48 3.01 -15.68
CA GLU A 42 15.03 3.08 -15.89
C GLU A 42 14.61 2.60 -17.30
N THR A 43 13.47 1.90 -17.38
CA THR A 43 12.99 1.30 -18.62
C THR A 43 12.96 2.29 -19.79
N VAL A 44 13.71 1.99 -20.84
CA VAL A 44 13.76 2.81 -22.06
C VAL A 44 12.55 2.52 -22.94
N GLU A 45 11.82 3.57 -23.29
CA GLU A 45 10.62 3.49 -24.12
C GLU A 45 10.92 3.78 -25.59
N ALA A 46 10.04 3.33 -26.48
CA ALA A 46 10.18 3.60 -27.90
C ALA A 46 9.85 5.07 -28.18
N LEU A 47 10.75 5.76 -28.89
CA LEU A 47 10.50 7.10 -29.39
C LEU A 47 9.40 7.05 -30.46
N GLY A 48 8.23 7.59 -30.13
CA GLY A 48 7.11 7.79 -31.07
C GLY A 48 7.26 9.04 -31.93
N GLU A 49 6.19 9.43 -32.61
CA GLU A 49 6.14 10.67 -33.39
C GLU A 49 6.05 11.93 -32.51
N ALA A 50 5.51 11.77 -31.30
CA ALA A 50 5.37 12.79 -30.29
C ALA A 50 5.53 12.17 -28.89
N ILE A 51 5.82 13.02 -27.91
CA ILE A 51 5.88 12.66 -26.48
C ILE A 51 4.72 13.36 -25.78
N ASP A 52 3.81 12.59 -25.19
CA ASP A 52 2.73 13.12 -24.36
C ASP A 52 3.24 13.33 -22.93
N LEU A 53 3.62 14.56 -22.62
CA LEU A 53 4.08 14.93 -21.28
C LEU A 53 2.97 14.82 -20.22
N GLY A 54 1.71 14.94 -20.61
CA GLY A 54 0.57 14.84 -19.70
C GLY A 54 0.34 13.40 -19.25
N GLU A 55 0.42 12.46 -20.20
CA GLU A 55 0.36 11.02 -19.91
C GLU A 55 1.50 10.58 -18.99
N ILE A 56 2.75 10.97 -19.32
CA ILE A 56 3.92 10.66 -18.51
C ILE A 56 3.80 11.25 -17.10
N ALA A 57 3.39 12.51 -16.99
CA ALA A 57 3.22 13.15 -15.67
C ALA A 57 2.10 12.49 -14.86
N ALA A 58 1.02 12.06 -15.49
CA ALA A 58 -0.08 11.37 -14.83
C ALA A 58 0.34 9.98 -14.32
N GLU A 59 1.09 9.23 -15.13
CA GLU A 59 1.65 7.93 -14.72
C GLU A 59 2.64 8.09 -13.57
N ALA A 60 3.61 9.00 -13.70
CA ALA A 60 4.59 9.27 -12.65
C ALA A 60 3.89 9.67 -11.34
N ALA A 61 2.91 10.57 -11.40
CA ALA A 61 2.13 10.96 -10.24
C ALA A 61 1.33 9.79 -9.64
N ALA A 62 0.75 8.91 -10.47
CA ALA A 62 -0.01 7.76 -10.01
C ALA A 62 0.85 6.70 -9.32
N LEU A 63 2.10 6.53 -9.74
CA LEU A 63 3.06 5.61 -9.12
C LEU A 63 3.62 6.16 -7.80
N ALA A 64 3.76 7.48 -7.74
CA ALA A 64 4.40 8.20 -6.66
C ALA A 64 3.47 8.55 -5.49
N ILE A 65 2.18 8.70 -5.75
CA ILE A 65 1.20 9.09 -4.72
C ILE A 65 1.12 8.03 -3.61
N ASP A 66 0.99 8.48 -2.36
CA ASP A 66 0.76 7.57 -1.22
C ASP A 66 -0.54 6.76 -1.45
N PRO A 67 -0.49 5.43 -1.61
CA PRO A 67 -1.68 4.63 -1.86
C PRO A 67 -2.58 4.50 -0.61
N TYR A 68 -2.08 4.80 0.58
CA TYR A 68 -2.79 4.61 1.84
C TYR A 68 -2.65 5.81 2.79
N PRO A 69 -3.07 7.02 2.38
CA PRO A 69 -2.92 8.24 3.17
C PRO A 69 -3.72 8.12 4.48
N ARG A 70 -3.13 8.59 5.58
CA ARG A 70 -3.73 8.54 6.93
C ARG A 70 -3.60 9.87 7.64
N LYS A 71 -4.65 10.26 8.37
CA LYS A 71 -4.52 11.30 9.40
C LYS A 71 -3.55 10.79 10.47
N PRO A 72 -2.70 11.65 11.05
CA PRO A 72 -1.76 11.24 12.10
C PRO A 72 -2.46 10.57 13.30
N GLU A 73 -3.67 11.01 13.64
CA GLU A 73 -4.46 10.49 14.75
C GLU A 73 -5.39 9.33 14.35
N ALA A 74 -5.41 8.93 13.08
CA ALA A 74 -6.28 7.84 12.62
C ALA A 74 -5.79 6.49 13.17
N ALA A 75 -6.58 5.92 14.08
CA ALA A 75 -6.44 4.55 14.54
C ALA A 75 -7.54 3.67 13.93
N PHE A 76 -7.18 2.44 13.56
CA PHE A 76 -8.13 1.41 13.16
C PHE A 76 -8.08 0.27 14.17
N ASP A 77 -9.10 0.17 15.01
CA ASP A 77 -9.16 -0.85 16.08
C ASP A 77 -9.62 -2.23 15.59
N GLY A 78 -9.74 -2.41 14.26
CA GLY A 78 -10.23 -3.63 13.65
C GLY A 78 -11.76 -3.76 13.71
N VAL A 79 -12.30 -4.69 12.93
CA VAL A 79 -13.70 -5.12 13.07
C VAL A 79 -13.68 -6.57 13.52
N LEU A 80 -14.01 -6.81 14.79
CA LEU A 80 -14.18 -8.16 15.30
C LEU A 80 -15.54 -8.68 14.85
N THR A 81 -15.53 -9.67 13.95
CA THR A 81 -16.75 -10.35 13.49
C THR A 81 -16.79 -11.80 13.95
N GLY A 82 -18.00 -12.30 14.17
CA GLY A 82 -18.27 -13.69 14.53
C GLY A 82 -19.51 -14.18 13.79
N PRO A 83 -19.66 -15.51 13.60
CA PRO A 83 -20.91 -16.08 13.12
C PRO A 83 -22.13 -15.64 13.96
N PRO A 84 -23.36 -15.69 13.42
CA PRO A 84 -24.57 -15.37 14.19
C PRO A 84 -24.63 -16.15 15.51
N GLY A 85 -24.75 -15.44 16.63
CA GLY A 85 -24.79 -16.03 17.97
C GLY A 85 -23.43 -16.40 18.57
N VAL A 86 -22.32 -16.13 17.88
CA VAL A 86 -20.95 -16.38 18.36
C VAL A 86 -20.25 -15.05 18.60
N ALA A 87 -19.76 -14.85 19.82
CA ALA A 87 -18.94 -13.68 20.13
C ALA A 87 -17.69 -13.66 19.24
N PRO A 88 -17.35 -12.53 18.60
CA PRO A 88 -16.14 -12.39 17.81
C PRO A 88 -14.88 -12.78 18.60
N LEU A 89 -13.94 -13.44 17.93
CA LEU A 89 -12.68 -13.83 18.55
C LEU A 89 -11.81 -12.58 18.77
N THR A 90 -11.47 -12.29 20.03
CA THR A 90 -10.54 -11.21 20.37
C THR A 90 -9.09 -11.72 20.37
N ASP A 91 -8.12 -10.83 20.15
CA ASP A 91 -6.69 -11.16 20.28
C ASP A 91 -6.35 -11.70 21.67
N GLU A 92 -7.00 -11.15 22.71
CA GLU A 92 -6.81 -11.61 24.09
C GLU A 92 -7.31 -13.05 24.30
N ALA A 93 -8.42 -13.42 23.65
CA ALA A 93 -8.96 -14.78 23.65
C ALA A 93 -8.13 -15.75 22.79
N ALA A 94 -7.38 -15.26 21.79
CA ALA A 94 -6.53 -16.07 20.92
C ALA A 94 -5.15 -16.41 21.52
N ARG A 95 -4.78 -15.82 22.67
CA ARG A 95 -3.48 -16.04 23.32
C ARG A 95 -3.34 -17.49 23.84
N PRO A 96 -2.12 -18.07 23.79
CA PRO A 96 -1.88 -19.48 24.13
C PRO A 96 -2.25 -19.88 25.57
N PHE A 97 -2.40 -18.91 26.49
CA PHE A 97 -2.76 -19.16 27.89
C PHE A 97 -4.10 -18.54 28.31
N ALA A 98 -4.93 -18.05 27.38
CA ALA A 98 -6.20 -17.39 27.68
C ALA A 98 -7.14 -18.28 28.53
N GLY A 99 -7.11 -19.60 28.32
CA GLY A 99 -7.89 -20.57 29.09
C GLY A 99 -7.56 -20.63 30.59
N LEU A 100 -6.38 -20.16 31.02
CA LEU A 100 -5.97 -20.17 32.43
C LEU A 100 -6.73 -19.15 33.30
N ALA A 101 -7.37 -18.15 32.70
CA ALA A 101 -8.19 -17.17 33.43
C ALA A 101 -9.28 -17.85 34.28
N THR A 102 -9.85 -18.94 33.76
CA THR A 102 -10.89 -19.74 34.44
C THR A 102 -10.39 -20.44 35.71
N LEU A 103 -9.07 -20.71 35.81
CA LEU A 103 -8.46 -21.37 36.96
C LEU A 103 -8.20 -20.39 38.11
N LYS A 104 -8.04 -19.10 37.82
CA LYS A 104 -7.78 -18.06 38.84
C LYS A 104 -8.98 -17.78 39.75
N GLY A 105 -10.21 -17.91 39.24
CA GLY A 105 -11.42 -17.81 40.06
C GLY A 105 -11.59 -18.98 41.02
N LYS A 106 -11.38 -20.22 40.53
CA LYS A 106 -11.50 -21.44 41.33
C LYS A 106 -10.46 -21.56 42.46
N ALA A 107 -9.30 -20.95 42.30
CA ALA A 107 -8.24 -20.94 43.32
C ALA A 107 -8.48 -19.90 44.44
N ARG A 108 -9.39 -18.95 44.24
CA ARG A 108 -9.74 -17.89 45.21
C ARG A 108 -10.93 -18.25 46.10
N ASP A 109 -11.74 -19.21 45.67
CA ASP A 109 -12.88 -19.78 46.40
C ASP A 109 -12.52 -21.05 47.21
N ARG A 110 -11.22 -21.31 47.39
CA ARG A 110 -10.65 -22.34 48.29
C ARG A 110 -9.74 -21.69 49.31
#